data_AF-A0A7C3RA20-F1
#
_entry.id   AF-A0A7C3RA20-F1
#
_cell.length_a   1.000
_cell.length_b   1.000
_cell.length_c   1.000
_cell.angle_alpha   90.00
_cell.angle_beta   90.00
_cell.angle_gamma   90.00
#
_symmetry.space_group_name_H-M   'P 1'
#
loop_
_entity.id
_entity.type
_entity.pdbx_description
1 polymer ?
#
loop_
_entity_poly.entity_id
_entity_poly.type
_entity_poly.pdbx_seq_one_letter_code
_entity_poly.pdbx_strand_id
1 'polypeptide(L)' 'MKKKVLFVCQHNSARSQMAEAFLKNIAGDRFDVE' A
#
# COMPACT_ATOMS: atom_id res chain seq x y z
N MET A 1 15.71 -8.11 -0.39
CA MET A 1 14.62 -8.22 0.60
C MET A 1 13.86 -6.89 0.60
N LYS A 2 12.58 -6.89 0.20
CA LYS A 2 11.78 -5.67 0.16
C LYS A 2 11.23 -5.35 1.55
N LYS A 3 10.99 -4.07 1.82
CA LYS A 3 10.34 -3.64 3.06
C LYS A 3 8.83 -3.86 2.90
N LYS A 4 8.21 -4.45 3.92
CA LYS A 4 6.75 -4.64 3.99
C LYS A 4 6.09 -3.39 4.55
N VAL A 5 4.98 -2.96 3.95
CA VAL A 5 4.19 -1.79 4.37
C VAL A 5 2.72 -2.20 4.43
N LEU A 6 2.05 -1.91 5.55
CA LEU A 6 0.63 -2.19 5.76
C LEU A 6 -0.15 -0.88 5.90
N PHE A 7 -1.22 -0.70 5.12
CA PHE A 7 -2.12 0.44 5.25
C PHE A 7 -3.44 0.07 5.92
N VAL A 8 -3.77 0.73 7.04
CA VAL A 8 -4.99 0.45 7.81
C VAL A 8 -5.95 1.64 7.74
N CYS A 9 -7.21 1.36 7.44
CA CYS A 9 -8.32 2.31 7.65
C CYS A 9 -9.53 1.59 8.23
N GLN A 10 -10.45 2.35 8.82
CA GLN A 10 -11.55 1.82 9.63
C GLN A 10 -12.42 0.77 8.91
N HIS A 11 -12.63 0.90 7.60
CA HIS A 11 -13.49 0.00 6.80
C HIS A 11 -12.73 -0.77 5.71
N ASN A 12 -11.41 -0.64 5.65
CA ASN A 12 -10.57 -1.15 4.56
C ASN A 12 -11.15 -0.95 3.13
N SER A 13 -11.86 0.15 2.89
CA SER A 13 -12.69 0.33 1.68
C SER A 13 -12.29 1.50 0.79
N ALA A 14 -11.54 2.46 1.31
CA ALA A 14 -11.16 3.66 0.56
C ALA A 14 -9.69 4.05 0.81
N ARG A 15 -9.40 4.64 1.97
CA ARG A 15 -8.07 5.22 2.25
C ARG A 15 -6.93 4.21 2.17
N SER A 16 -7.10 3.02 2.76
CA SER A 16 -6.07 1.96 2.72
C SER A 16 -5.84 1.45 1.29
N GLN A 17 -6.91 1.15 0.55
CA GLN A 17 -6.81 0.67 -0.84
C GLN A 17 -6.18 1.70 -1.79
N MET A 18 -6.56 2.99 -1.64
CA MET A 18 -5.96 4.08 -2.42
C MET A 18 -4.46 4.21 -2.10
N ALA A 19 -4.08 4.15 -0.82
CA ALA A 19 -2.69 4.26 -0.41
C ALA A 19 -1.84 3.10 -0.97
N GLU A 20 -2.37 1.88 -0.94
CA GLU A 20 -1.73 0.71 -1.55
C GLU A 20 -1.52 0.89 -3.05
N ALA A 21 -2.57 1.30 -3.77
CA ALA A 21 -2.50 1.52 -5.22
C ALA A 21 -1.51 2.63 -5.59
N PHE A 22 -1.50 3.74 -4.84
CA PHE A 22 -0.55 4.82 -5.05
C PHE A 22 0.89 4.38 -4.79
N LEU A 23 1.14 3.65 -3.71
CA LEU A 23 2.51 3.20 -3.41
C LEU A 23 3.02 2.23 -4.48
N LYS A 24 2.18 1.31 -4.97
CA LYS A 24 2.50 0.43 -6.10
C LYS A 24 2.83 1.22 -7.38
N ASN A 25 2.05 2.25 -7.69
CA ASN A 25 2.24 3.06 -8.89
C ASN A 25 3.51 3.93 -8.80
N ILE A 26 3.72 4.62 -7.69
CA ILE A 26 4.80 5.61 -7.53
C ILE A 26 6.14 4.95 -7.23
N ALA A 27 6.15 3.90 -6.38
CA ALA A 27 7.39 3.27 -5.94
C ALA A 27 7.74 2.00 -6.73
N GLY A 28 6.88 1.54 -7.64
CA GLY A 28 7.09 0.33 -8.42
C GLY A 28 7.37 -0.88 -7.52
N ASP A 29 8.40 -1.65 -7.87
CA ASP A 29 8.72 -2.92 -7.21
C ASP A 29 9.56 -2.79 -5.93
N ARG A 30 9.59 -1.61 -5.30
CA ARG A 30 10.50 -1.34 -4.16
C ARG A 30 9.98 -1.87 -2.82
N PHE A 31 8.69 -2.11 -2.70
CA PHE A 31 8.00 -2.50 -1.46
C PHE A 31 7.05 -3.65 -1.69
N ASP A 32 6.84 -4.45 -0.65
CA ASP A 32 5.70 -5.37 -0.56
C ASP A 32 4.61 -4.66 0.23
N VAL A 33 3.41 -4.54 -0.33
CA VAL A 33 2.31 -3.73 0.22
C VAL A 33 1.08 -4.59 0.47
N GLU A 34 0.45 -4.39 1.64
CA GLU A 34 -0.79 -4.99 2.10
C GLU A 34 -1.73 -3.96 2.75
#